data_AF-A0AAV0XZA0-F1
#
_entry.id   AF-A0AAV0XZA0-F1
#
_cell.length_a   1.000
_cell.length_b   1.000
_cell.length_c   1.000
_cell.angle_alpha   90.00
_cell.angle_beta   90.00
_cell.angle_gamma   90.00
#
_symmetry.space_group_name_H-M   'P 1'
#
loop_
_entity.id
_entity.type
_entity.pdbx_description
1 polymer ?
#
loop_
_entity_poly.entity_id
_entity_poly.type
_entity_poly.pdbx_seq_one_letter_code
_entity_poly.pdbx_strand_id
1 'polypeptide(L)'
;MHNDTSVNSETKKPEVIHFYNSTKGGVDTVDQMCGNYSVSRRTRRWPLSIFFQLLNIAGINANILYNNTQIEKKHKNRRSFLKSLSMNLMNNHLSERSQMANLPTDIKHFLSKYETKEVDVQEPPTKIRSRCYLCGRAKNRVTTIKCSSCQKFTCKEHVKAVVRCERCIISQDSE
;
A
#
# COMPACT_ATOMS: atom_id res chain seq x y z
N MET A 1 -29.27 8.50 -33.49
CA MET A 1 -29.13 7.87 -34.82
C MET A 1 -28.63 8.95 -35.76
N HIS A 2 -27.57 8.69 -36.55
CA HIS A 2 -27.02 9.70 -37.47
C HIS A 2 -27.96 9.82 -38.68
N ASN A 3 -28.78 10.88 -38.70
CA ASN A 3 -29.76 11.11 -39.78
C ASN A 3 -29.29 12.16 -40.79
N ASP A 4 -28.19 12.87 -40.49
CA ASP A 4 -27.66 13.94 -41.33
C ASP A 4 -26.41 13.49 -42.10
N THR A 5 -26.28 13.93 -43.35
CA THR A 5 -25.15 13.70 -44.26
C THR A 5 -24.04 14.75 -44.13
N SER A 6 -23.81 15.28 -42.93
CA SER A 6 -22.77 16.30 -42.71
C SER A 6 -21.38 15.74 -43.04
N VAL A 7 -20.57 16.55 -43.71
CA VAL A 7 -19.20 16.21 -44.12
C VAL A 7 -18.23 17.17 -43.45
N ASN A 8 -17.21 16.62 -42.81
CA ASN A 8 -16.15 17.41 -42.19
C ASN A 8 -15.34 18.14 -43.29
N SER A 9 -15.26 19.47 -43.18
CA SER A 9 -14.70 20.34 -44.21
C SER A 9 -13.19 20.17 -44.45
N GLU A 10 -12.44 19.76 -43.42
CA GLU A 10 -10.98 19.57 -43.47
C GLU A 10 -10.61 18.20 -44.02
N THR A 11 -11.19 17.14 -43.43
CA THR A 11 -10.86 15.75 -43.75
C THR A 11 -11.61 15.20 -44.97
N LYS A 12 -12.65 15.92 -45.42
CA LYS A 12 -13.59 15.52 -46.48
C LYS A 12 -14.28 14.17 -46.21
N LYS A 13 -14.32 13.73 -44.95
CA LYS A 13 -14.99 12.50 -44.52
C LYS A 13 -16.36 12.83 -43.93
N PRO A 14 -17.39 12.00 -44.21
CA PRO A 14 -18.67 12.09 -43.51
C PRO A 14 -18.50 12.02 -42.00
N GLU A 15 -19.32 12.76 -41.26
CA GLU A 15 -19.27 12.80 -39.80
C GLU A 15 -19.50 11.42 -39.16
N VAL A 16 -20.33 10.60 -39.80
CA VAL A 16 -20.56 9.19 -39.37
C VAL A 16 -19.26 8.38 -39.33
N ILE A 17 -18.30 8.66 -40.24
CA ILE A 17 -16.99 7.97 -40.24
C ILE A 17 -16.14 8.44 -39.06
N HIS A 18 -16.19 9.73 -38.71
CA HIS A 18 -15.48 10.25 -37.53
C HIS A 18 -16.04 9.67 -36.24
N PHE A 19 -17.36 9.66 -36.09
CA PHE A 19 -18.02 9.06 -34.94
C PHE A 19 -17.72 7.56 -34.80
N TYR A 20 -17.76 6.81 -35.91
CA TYR A 20 -17.37 5.41 -35.90
C TYR A 20 -15.91 5.23 -35.45
N ASN A 21 -14.98 6.00 -36.03
CA ASN A 21 -13.56 5.89 -35.68
C ASN A 21 -13.25 6.29 -34.24
N SER A 22 -13.99 7.25 -33.66
CA SER A 22 -13.81 7.66 -32.26
C SER A 22 -14.38 6.64 -31.26
N THR A 23 -15.36 5.82 -31.66
CA THR A 23 -16.05 4.87 -30.77
C THR A 23 -15.63 3.41 -30.96
N LYS A 24 -15.16 3.01 -32.15
CA LYS A 24 -14.84 1.60 -32.47
C LYS A 24 -13.74 0.99 -31.60
N GLY A 25 -12.88 1.81 -31.00
CA GLY A 25 -11.71 1.36 -30.25
C GLY A 25 -12.00 0.74 -28.88
N GLY A 26 -13.25 0.76 -28.39
CA GLY A 26 -13.57 0.31 -27.03
C GLY A 26 -13.17 -1.14 -26.75
N VAL A 27 -13.54 -2.07 -27.64
CA VAL A 27 -13.22 -3.50 -27.48
C VAL A 27 -11.72 -3.76 -27.62
N ASP A 28 -11.09 -3.21 -28.67
CA ASP A 28 -9.65 -3.35 -28.91
C ASP A 28 -8.82 -2.79 -27.74
N THR A 29 -9.29 -1.71 -27.11
CA THR A 29 -8.64 -1.13 -25.92
C THR A 29 -8.70 -2.10 -24.74
N VAL A 30 -9.86 -2.72 -24.49
CA VAL A 30 -9.99 -3.71 -23.41
C VAL A 30 -9.13 -4.93 -23.68
N ASP A 31 -9.06 -5.41 -24.93
CA ASP A 31 -8.20 -6.52 -25.33
C ASP A 31 -6.71 -6.20 -25.11
N GLN A 32 -6.28 -5.01 -25.55
CA GLN A 32 -4.92 -4.52 -25.30
C GLN A 32 -4.61 -4.42 -23.80
N MET A 33 -5.54 -3.91 -23.00
CA MET A 33 -5.39 -3.83 -21.54
C MET A 33 -5.28 -5.23 -20.89
N CYS A 34 -6.05 -6.20 -21.37
CA CYS A 34 -5.95 -7.60 -20.95
C CYS A 34 -4.58 -8.18 -21.32
N GLY A 35 -4.09 -7.92 -22.54
CA GLY A 35 -2.78 -8.38 -23.01
C GLY A 35 -1.62 -7.82 -22.19
N ASN A 36 -1.65 -6.53 -21.84
CA ASN A 36 -0.59 -5.85 -21.09
C ASN A 36 -0.41 -6.39 -19.65
N TYR A 37 -1.49 -6.83 -19.00
CA TYR A 37 -1.47 -7.34 -17.63
C TYR A 37 -2.34 -8.60 -17.48
N SER A 38 -1.98 -9.65 -18.21
CA SER A 38 -2.74 -10.90 -18.22
C SER A 38 -2.41 -11.83 -17.05
N VAL A 39 -3.45 -12.40 -16.44
CA VAL A 39 -3.30 -13.51 -15.47
C VAL A 39 -3.34 -14.89 -16.12
N SER A 40 -3.49 -14.96 -17.45
CA SER A 40 -3.57 -16.23 -18.18
C SER A 40 -2.34 -17.11 -17.94
N ARG A 41 -2.57 -18.42 -17.90
CA ARG A 41 -1.53 -19.45 -17.76
C ARG A 41 -1.77 -20.56 -18.78
N ARG A 42 -0.69 -21.18 -19.25
CA ARG A 42 -0.78 -22.38 -20.10
C ARG A 42 -1.53 -23.47 -19.34
N THR A 43 -2.65 -23.92 -19.90
CA THR A 43 -3.50 -24.94 -19.30
C THR A 43 -4.07 -25.85 -20.39
N ARG A 44 -4.33 -27.12 -20.03
CA ARG A 44 -5.06 -28.07 -20.89
C ARG A 44 -6.56 -28.12 -20.55
N ARG A 45 -7.00 -27.36 -19.56
CA ARG A 45 -8.39 -27.31 -19.09
C ARG A 45 -9.04 -26.02 -19.60
N TRP A 46 -9.85 -26.11 -20.65
CA TRP A 46 -10.49 -24.93 -21.27
C TRP A 46 -11.30 -24.04 -20.31
N PRO A 47 -11.96 -24.54 -19.24
CA PRO A 47 -12.68 -23.67 -18.32
C PRO A 47 -11.76 -22.69 -17.59
N LEU A 48 -10.51 -23.10 -17.32
CA LEU A 48 -9.52 -22.20 -16.70
C LEU A 48 -9.13 -21.06 -17.63
N SER A 49 -9.11 -21.27 -18.94
CA SER A 49 -8.86 -20.19 -19.91
C SER A 49 -9.94 -19.11 -19.83
N ILE A 50 -11.20 -19.51 -19.70
CA ILE A 50 -12.32 -18.56 -19.50
C ILE A 50 -12.19 -17.87 -18.15
N PHE A 51 -11.90 -18.61 -17.09
CA PHE A 51 -11.72 -18.05 -15.75
C PHE A 51 -10.63 -16.97 -15.71
N PHE A 52 -9.48 -17.20 -16.34
CA PHE A 52 -8.43 -16.20 -16.42
C PHE A 52 -8.86 -14.94 -17.19
N GLN A 53 -9.64 -15.11 -18.26
CA GLN A 53 -10.18 -13.98 -19.00
C GLN A 53 -11.18 -13.16 -18.17
N LEU A 54 -12.06 -13.84 -17.42
CA LEU A 54 -12.98 -13.18 -16.49
C LEU A 54 -12.22 -12.39 -15.42
N LEU A 55 -11.12 -12.94 -14.88
CA LEU A 55 -10.27 -12.23 -13.92
C LEU A 55 -9.62 -10.97 -14.52
N ASN A 56 -9.14 -11.04 -15.77
CA ASN A 56 -8.58 -9.88 -16.46
C ASN A 56 -9.63 -8.75 -16.59
N ILE A 57 -10.82 -9.09 -17.10
CA ILE A 57 -11.93 -8.15 -17.28
C ILE A 57 -12.39 -7.58 -15.94
N ALA A 58 -12.59 -8.43 -14.92
CA ALA A 58 -12.98 -8.01 -13.58
C ALA A 58 -11.96 -7.03 -12.98
N GLY A 59 -10.67 -7.31 -13.16
CA GLY A 59 -9.61 -6.41 -12.74
C GLY A 59 -9.68 -5.05 -13.42
N ILE A 60 -9.97 -4.98 -14.73
CA ILE A 60 -10.11 -3.73 -15.48
C ILE A 60 -11.31 -2.94 -14.96
N ASN A 61 -12.47 -3.59 -14.85
CA ASN A 61 -13.69 -2.96 -14.35
C ASN A 61 -13.53 -2.42 -12.93
N ALA A 62 -12.89 -3.19 -12.04
CA ALA A 62 -12.59 -2.74 -10.68
C ALA A 62 -11.67 -1.52 -10.65
N ASN A 63 -10.70 -1.42 -11.56
CA ASN A 63 -9.84 -0.25 -11.68
C ASN A 63 -10.61 0.98 -12.15
N ILE A 64 -11.48 0.82 -13.15
CA ILE A 64 -12.34 1.89 -13.65
C ILE A 64 -13.23 2.40 -12.51
N LEU A 65 -13.91 1.50 -11.78
CA LEU A 65 -14.76 1.89 -10.66
C LEU A 65 -13.98 2.59 -9.53
N TYR A 66 -12.81 2.06 -9.17
CA TYR A 66 -11.95 2.69 -8.17
C TYR A 66 -11.53 4.11 -8.58
N ASN A 67 -11.14 4.29 -9.85
CA ASN A 67 -10.73 5.59 -10.34
C ASN A 67 -11.90 6.57 -10.42
N ASN A 68 -13.11 6.13 -10.77
CA ASN A 68 -14.29 6.99 -10.81
C ASN A 68 -14.80 7.39 -9.41
N THR A 69 -14.57 6.58 -8.38
CA THR A 69 -15.00 6.89 -7.00
C THR A 69 -14.01 7.77 -6.24
N GLN A 70 -12.74 7.82 -6.65
CA GLN A 70 -11.69 8.61 -5.99
C GLN A 70 -11.47 9.96 -6.69
N ILE A 71 -12.53 10.76 -6.85
CA ILE A 71 -12.52 12.02 -7.64
C ILE A 71 -11.47 13.02 -7.15
N GLU A 72 -11.24 13.09 -5.83
CA GLU A 72 -10.30 14.04 -5.21
C GLU A 72 -8.85 13.52 -5.14
N LYS A 73 -8.61 12.24 -5.44
CA LYS A 73 -7.27 11.64 -5.37
C LYS A 73 -6.72 11.37 -6.76
N LYS A 74 -5.40 11.50 -6.87
CA LYS A 74 -4.70 11.12 -8.10
C LYS A 74 -5.02 9.67 -8.48
N HIS A 75 -5.52 9.47 -9.70
CA HIS A 75 -5.80 8.15 -10.22
C HIS A 75 -4.57 7.24 -10.11
N LYS A 76 -4.79 6.03 -9.59
CA LYS A 76 -3.73 5.02 -9.58
C LYS A 76 -3.59 4.47 -10.98
N ASN A 77 -2.36 4.45 -11.49
CA ASN A 77 -2.07 3.71 -12.70
C ASN A 77 -2.38 2.21 -12.50
N ARG A 78 -2.66 1.52 -13.61
CA ARG A 78 -3.15 0.13 -13.62
C ARG A 78 -2.24 -0.82 -12.83
N ARG A 79 -0.91 -0.69 -12.98
CA ARG A 79 0.09 -1.52 -12.30
C ARG A 79 0.02 -1.37 -10.78
N SER A 80 0.02 -0.14 -10.29
CA SER A 80 -0.04 0.16 -8.86
C SER A 80 -1.36 -0.30 -8.25
N PHE A 81 -2.47 -0.11 -8.98
CA PHE A 81 -3.77 -0.63 -8.57
C PHE A 81 -3.76 -2.15 -8.44
N LEU A 82 -3.29 -2.88 -9.46
CA LEU A 82 -3.22 -4.35 -9.43
C LEU A 82 -2.33 -4.87 -8.31
N LYS A 83 -1.19 -4.23 -8.06
CA LYS A 83 -0.31 -4.57 -6.93
C LYS A 83 -1.01 -4.36 -5.59
N SER A 84 -1.70 -3.23 -5.40
CA SER A 84 -2.49 -3.01 -4.19
C SER A 84 -3.58 -4.04 -4.05
N LEU A 85 -4.34 -4.31 -5.11
CA LEU A 85 -5.41 -5.31 -5.11
C LEU A 85 -4.90 -6.69 -4.71
N SER A 86 -3.83 -7.17 -5.35
CA SER A 86 -3.26 -8.50 -5.06
C SER A 86 -2.78 -8.59 -3.62
N MET A 87 -2.13 -7.55 -3.09
CA MET A 87 -1.67 -7.55 -1.70
C MET A 87 -2.83 -7.57 -0.71
N ASN A 88 -3.90 -6.82 -0.97
CA ASN A 88 -5.09 -6.81 -0.10
C ASN A 88 -5.79 -8.18 -0.12
N LEU A 89 -5.94 -8.80 -1.29
CA LEU A 89 -6.53 -10.14 -1.40
C LEU A 89 -5.71 -11.21 -0.68
N MET A 90 -4.39 -11.08 -0.65
CA MET A 90 -3.51 -12.05 0.03
C MET A 90 -3.36 -11.78 1.54
N ASN A 91 -3.71 -10.60 2.05
CA ASN A 91 -3.28 -10.15 3.37
C ASN A 91 -3.67 -11.11 4.50
N ASN A 92 -4.93 -11.55 4.54
CA ASN A 92 -5.41 -12.48 5.56
C ASN A 92 -4.69 -13.82 5.49
N HIS A 93 -4.54 -14.38 4.28
CA HIS A 93 -3.81 -15.64 4.08
C HIS A 93 -2.32 -15.55 4.43
N LEU A 94 -1.68 -14.40 4.16
CA LEU A 94 -0.29 -14.17 4.55
C LEU A 94 -0.15 -14.08 6.08
N SER A 95 -1.12 -13.47 6.76
CA SER A 95 -1.18 -13.40 8.22
C SER A 95 -1.43 -14.77 8.86
N GLU A 96 -2.37 -15.54 8.34
CA GLU A 96 -2.60 -16.93 8.79
C GLU A 96 -1.34 -17.78 8.62
N ARG A 97 -0.69 -17.65 7.47
CA ARG A 97 0.54 -18.40 7.18
C ARG A 97 1.68 -17.99 8.09
N SER A 98 1.78 -16.72 8.52
CA SER A 98 2.87 -16.27 9.39
C SER A 98 2.85 -16.94 10.77
N GLN A 99 1.69 -17.43 11.22
CA GLN A 99 1.53 -18.12 12.50
C GLN A 99 2.02 -19.60 12.46
N MET A 100 2.41 -20.12 11.29
CA MET A 100 2.89 -21.49 11.17
C MET A 100 4.29 -21.66 11.77
N ALA A 101 4.43 -22.60 12.71
CA ALA A 101 5.68 -22.83 13.43
C ALA A 101 6.84 -23.34 12.53
N ASN A 102 6.53 -24.20 11.56
CA ASN A 102 7.52 -24.95 10.77
C ASN A 102 7.74 -24.34 9.37
N LEU A 103 7.96 -23.03 9.31
CA LEU A 103 8.28 -22.35 8.06
C LEU A 103 9.80 -22.25 7.82
N PRO A 104 10.24 -22.35 6.55
CA PRO A 104 11.59 -21.95 6.16
C PRO A 104 11.93 -20.53 6.64
N THR A 105 13.18 -20.31 7.05
CA THR A 105 13.64 -19.07 7.70
C THR A 105 13.42 -17.83 6.84
N ASP A 106 13.65 -17.93 5.54
CA ASP A 106 13.43 -16.88 4.54
C ASP A 106 11.95 -16.50 4.42
N ILE A 107 11.06 -17.50 4.39
CA ILE A 107 9.61 -17.30 4.38
C ILE A 107 9.15 -16.66 5.69
N LYS A 108 9.65 -17.12 6.84
CA LYS A 108 9.34 -16.53 8.14
C LYS A 108 9.78 -15.07 8.22
N HIS A 109 10.98 -14.76 7.72
CA HIS A 109 11.46 -13.39 7.64
C HIS A 109 10.55 -12.51 6.78
N PHE A 110 10.17 -12.96 5.58
CA PHE A 110 9.24 -12.23 4.72
C PHE A 110 7.87 -12.03 5.36
N LEU A 111 7.37 -13.03 6.08
CA LEU A 111 6.04 -13.03 6.69
C LEU A 111 5.95 -12.26 8.02
N SER A 112 7.08 -11.96 8.67
CA SER A 112 7.12 -11.21 9.94
C SER A 112 6.33 -9.90 9.94
N LYS A 113 6.24 -9.22 8.79
CA LYS A 113 5.45 -7.98 8.63
C LYS A 113 3.93 -8.18 8.57
N TYR A 114 3.48 -9.42 8.38
CA TYR A 114 2.07 -9.81 8.37
C TYR A 114 1.64 -10.52 9.65
N GLU A 115 2.58 -10.73 10.59
CA GLU A 115 2.23 -11.21 11.91
C GLU A 115 1.28 -10.20 12.54
N THR A 116 0.05 -10.67 12.81
CA THR A 116 -0.81 -10.05 13.78
C THR A 116 -0.10 -10.18 15.12
N LYS A 117 0.63 -9.13 15.48
CA LYS A 117 0.87 -8.86 16.90
C LYS A 117 -0.52 -8.69 17.45
N GLU A 118 -1.02 -9.69 18.18
CA GLU A 118 -2.05 -9.42 19.16
C GLU A 118 -1.55 -8.19 19.90
N VAL A 119 -2.29 -7.09 19.78
CA VAL A 119 -2.11 -5.97 20.69
C VAL A 119 -2.61 -6.55 21.99
N ASP A 120 -1.73 -7.28 22.67
CA ASP A 120 -1.82 -7.48 24.09
C ASP A 120 -2.03 -6.06 24.61
N VAL A 121 -3.24 -5.79 25.08
CA VAL A 121 -3.53 -4.58 25.84
C VAL A 121 -2.77 -4.79 27.14
N GLN A 122 -1.44 -4.73 27.04
CA GLN A 122 -0.58 -4.64 28.19
C GLN A 122 -1.02 -3.36 28.84
N GLU A 123 -1.52 -3.51 30.07
CA GLU A 123 -1.59 -2.43 31.03
C GLU A 123 -0.39 -1.51 30.83
N PRO A 124 -0.60 -0.18 30.86
CA PRO A 124 0.43 0.79 30.50
C PRO A 124 1.75 0.38 31.14
N PRO A 125 2.85 0.27 30.36
CA PRO A 125 4.08 -0.35 30.82
C PRO A 125 4.44 0.26 32.17
N THR A 126 4.54 -0.59 33.19
CA THR A 126 4.91 -0.17 34.54
C THR A 126 6.16 0.68 34.40
N LYS A 127 6.03 1.98 34.73
CA LYS A 127 7.10 2.96 34.48
C LYS A 127 8.34 2.52 35.25
N ILE A 128 9.27 1.88 34.54
CA ILE A 128 10.51 1.36 35.15
C ILE A 128 11.29 2.56 35.68
N ARG A 129 11.52 2.54 37.00
CA ARG A 129 12.23 3.58 37.74
C ARG A 129 13.59 3.04 38.17
N SER A 130 14.64 3.83 38.00
CA SER A 130 15.97 3.50 38.50
C SER A 130 16.73 4.73 38.95
N ARG A 131 17.87 4.55 39.62
CA ARG A 131 18.71 5.64 40.12
C ARG A 131 19.39 6.36 38.96
N CYS A 132 19.50 7.68 39.07
CA CYS A 132 20.26 8.46 38.12
C CYS A 132 21.74 8.03 38.14
N TYR A 133 22.28 7.68 36.96
CA TYR A 133 23.65 7.19 36.84
C TYR A 133 24.72 8.26 37.13
N LEU A 134 24.35 9.54 36.99
CA LEU A 134 25.22 10.70 37.24
C LEU A 134 25.11 11.23 38.67
N CYS A 135 24.08 10.83 39.42
CA CYS A 135 24.02 11.15 40.84
C CYS A 135 24.95 10.21 41.61
N GLY A 136 25.81 10.77 42.47
CA GLY A 136 26.53 9.98 43.46
C GLY A 136 25.57 9.20 44.36
N ARG A 137 26.01 8.03 44.87
CA ARG A 137 25.16 7.10 45.65
C ARG A 137 24.46 7.77 46.84
N ALA A 138 25.11 8.76 47.47
CA ALA A 138 24.55 9.51 48.60
C ALA A 138 23.26 10.29 48.26
N LYS A 139 23.11 10.78 47.01
CA LYS A 139 21.90 11.52 46.60
C LYS A 139 20.71 10.61 46.32
N ASN A 140 20.94 9.34 46.00
CA ASN A 140 19.94 8.29 45.74
C ASN A 140 18.71 8.70 44.90
N ARG A 141 18.88 9.59 43.91
CA ARG A 141 17.76 10.13 43.14
C ARG A 141 17.26 9.12 42.11
N VAL A 142 15.97 8.79 42.20
CA VAL A 142 15.29 7.87 41.28
C VAL A 142 14.59 8.66 40.16
N THR A 143 14.61 8.14 38.95
CA THR A 143 14.08 8.76 37.74
C THR A 143 13.49 7.72 36.79
N THR A 144 12.57 8.15 35.92
CA THR A 144 12.07 7.37 34.78
C THR A 144 12.71 7.78 33.46
N ILE A 145 13.50 8.85 33.45
CA ILE A 145 14.06 9.44 32.23
C ILE A 145 15.33 8.66 31.84
N LYS A 146 15.39 8.19 30.59
CA LYS A 146 16.59 7.58 30.00
C LYS A 146 17.19 8.48 28.94
N CYS A 147 18.52 8.49 28.85
CA CYS A 147 19.23 9.10 27.73
C CYS A 147 18.93 8.32 26.44
N SER A 148 18.54 8.99 25.36
CA SER A 148 18.27 8.36 24.07
C SER A 148 19.50 7.69 23.47
N SER A 149 20.68 8.28 23.65
CA SER A 149 21.94 7.76 23.09
C SER A 149 22.51 6.57 23.88
N CYS A 150 22.49 6.59 25.21
CA CYS A 150 23.17 5.58 26.04
C CYS A 150 22.23 4.74 26.93
N GLN A 151 20.93 5.02 26.92
CA GLN A 151 19.88 4.27 27.64
C GLN A 151 20.02 4.20 29.17
N LYS A 152 20.97 4.93 29.76
CA LYS A 152 21.13 5.07 31.21
C LYS A 152 20.11 6.06 31.78
N PHE A 153 19.69 5.83 33.03
CA PHE A 153 18.73 6.68 33.74
C PHE A 153 19.36 7.99 34.22
N THR A 154 18.69 9.12 34.00
CA THR A 154 19.16 10.48 34.32
C THR A 154 18.07 11.30 35.02
N CYS A 155 18.41 12.04 36.08
CA CYS A 155 17.45 12.93 36.75
C CYS A 155 17.29 14.25 35.96
N LYS A 156 16.29 15.05 36.30
CA LYS A 156 16.00 16.33 35.60
C LYS A 156 17.15 17.34 35.63
N GLU A 157 18.01 17.31 36.65
CA GLU A 157 19.21 18.18 36.73
C GLU A 157 20.32 17.74 35.77
N HIS A 158 20.37 16.46 35.41
CA HIS A 158 21.41 15.88 34.55
C HIS A 158 20.93 15.66 33.11
N VAL A 159 19.74 16.13 32.78
CA VAL A 159 19.20 16.11 31.42
C VAL A 159 19.33 17.51 30.83
N LYS A 160 19.85 17.61 29.61
CA LYS A 160 19.76 18.82 28.80
C LYS A 160 18.58 18.69 27.85
N ALA A 161 17.59 19.56 27.99
CA ALA A 161 16.51 19.66 27.03
C ALA A 161 17.00 20.41 25.77
N VAL A 162 16.68 19.89 24.59
CA VAL A 162 16.91 20.59 23.34
C VAL A 162 15.59 21.25 22.94
N VAL A 163 15.59 22.58 22.81
CA VAL A 163 14.42 23.33 22.33
C VAL A 163 14.45 23.34 20.81
N ARG A 164 13.38 22.86 20.17
CA ARG A 164 13.20 22.87 18.71
C ARG A 164 11.78 23.29 18.38
N CYS A 165 11.58 24.03 17.30
CA CYS A 165 10.24 24.28 16.77
C CYS A 165 9.71 23.02 16.06
N GLU A 166 8.39 22.92 15.92
CA GLU A 166 7.70 21.74 15.37
C GLU A 166 8.20 21.34 13.96
N ARG A 167 8.52 22.33 13.12
CA ARG A 167 9.04 22.09 11.77
C ARG A 167 10.42 21.42 11.75
N CYS A 168 11.27 21.67 12.76
CA CYS A 168 12.61 21.10 12.84
C CYS A 168 12.65 19.71 13.49
N ILE A 169 11.54 19.23 14.06
CA ILE A 169 11.43 17.88 14.63
C ILE A 169 11.15 16.87 13.51
N ILE A 170 10.28 17.21 12.56
CA ILE A 170 9.80 16.32 11.50
C ILE A 170 10.92 15.98 10.48
N SER A 171 11.90 16.86 10.30
CA SER A 171 12.96 16.71 9.31
C SER A 171 14.07 15.71 9.67
N GLN A 172 14.06 15.09 10.86
CA GLN A 172 15.06 14.08 11.25
C GLN A 172 14.57 12.63 11.17
N ASP A 173 13.25 12.39 11.07
CA ASP A 173 12.67 11.04 10.96
C ASP A 173 12.50 10.58 9.50
N SER A 174 13.07 11.32 8.54
CA SER A 174 12.91 11.11 7.08
C SER A 174 14.22 10.86 6.33
N GLU A 175 15.28 10.45 7.02
CA GLU A 175 16.48 9.83 6.42
C GLU A 175 16.58 8.33 6.74
#